data_AF-Q5NWS0-F1
#
_entry.id   AF-Q5NWS0-F1
#
_cell.length_a   1.000
_cell.length_b   1.000
_cell.length_c   1.000
_cell.angle_alpha   90.00
_cell.angle_beta   90.00
_cell.angle_gamma   90.00
#
_symmetry.space_group_name_H-M   'P 1'
#
loop_
_entity.id
_entity.type
_entity.pdbx_description
1 polymer ?
#
loop_
_entity_poly.entity_id
_entity_poly.type
_entity_poly.pdbx_seq_one_letter_code
_entity_poly.pdbx_strand_id
1 'polypeptide(L)' 'MTNYTEEHRVEEDTSDKLRILIEESGLTQNEALARFNRGQARKMALRTLKSYLASRDAKTRINCSDAILERMRKVLRQT' A
#
# COMPACT_ATOMS: atom_id res chain seq x y z
N MET A 1 12.99 15.16 36.12
CA MET A 1 13.48 15.64 34.82
C MET A 1 12.96 14.69 33.75
N THR A 2 12.08 15.18 32.90
CA THR A 2 11.38 14.45 31.85
C THR A 2 12.28 14.23 30.63
N ASN A 3 12.55 12.98 30.26
CA ASN A 3 13.01 12.66 28.91
C ASN A 3 11.77 12.33 28.07
N TYR A 4 11.23 13.34 27.41
CA TYR A 4 10.28 13.16 26.33
C TYR A 4 11.08 12.64 25.14
N THR A 5 11.09 11.33 24.93
CA THR A 5 11.42 10.76 23.63
C THR A 5 10.32 11.23 22.70
N GLU A 6 10.56 12.35 22.01
CA GLU A 6 9.81 12.72 20.81
C GLU A 6 10.07 11.60 19.80
N GLU A 7 9.23 10.56 19.86
CA GLU A 7 9.03 9.68 18.73
C GLU A 7 8.59 10.58 17.59
N HIS A 8 9.54 10.93 16.72
CA HIS A 8 9.29 11.57 15.45
C HIS A 8 8.46 10.56 14.64
N ARG A 9 7.15 10.51 14.89
CA ARG A 9 6.19 9.68 14.17
C ARG A 9 6.19 10.20 12.75
N VAL A 10 7.02 9.60 11.92
CA VAL A 10 7.02 9.92 10.49
C VAL A 10 5.63 9.56 9.99
N GLU A 11 4.86 10.57 9.62
CA GLU A 11 3.48 10.41 9.17
C GLU A 11 3.43 9.33 8.06
N GLU A 12 2.50 8.38 8.20
CA GLU A 12 2.34 7.31 7.22
C GLU A 12 1.77 7.87 5.92
N ASP A 13 2.55 7.78 4.84
CA ASP A 13 2.05 8.13 3.52
C ASP A 13 1.15 7.03 2.94
N THR A 14 0.55 7.31 1.80
CA THR A 14 -0.40 6.42 1.14
C THR A 14 0.20 5.07 0.78
N SER A 15 1.50 5.01 0.47
CA SER A 15 2.20 3.78 0.12
C SER A 15 2.49 2.92 1.34
N ASP A 16 2.75 3.54 2.50
CA ASP A 16 2.89 2.79 3.75
C ASP A 16 1.56 2.21 4.23
N LYS A 17 0.48 3.00 4.13
CA LYS A 17 -0.88 2.52 4.38
C LYS A 17 -1.27 1.37 3.44
N LEU A 18 -0.86 1.42 2.18
CA LEU A 18 -1.08 0.33 1.23
C LEU A 18 -0.34 -0.95 1.61
N ARG A 19 0.91 -0.83 2.11
CA ARG A 19 1.70 -1.96 2.59
C ARG A 19 1.01 -2.65 3.77
N ILE A 20 0.67 -1.88 4.80
CA ILE A 20 -0.02 -2.37 6.00
C ILE A 20 -1.31 -3.09 5.61
N LEU A 21 -2.12 -2.48 4.73
CA LEU A 21 -3.38 -3.06 4.28
C LEU A 21 -3.20 -4.44 3.60
N ILE A 22 -2.16 -4.62 2.79
CA ILE A 22 -1.89 -5.91 2.14
C ILE A 22 -1.42 -6.93 3.18
N GLU A 23 -0.54 -6.53 4.11
CA GLU A 23 -0.05 -7.39 5.18
C GLU A 23 -1.18 -7.85 6.11
N GLU A 24 -2.05 -6.94 6.54
CA GLU A 24 -3.23 -7.24 7.37
C GLU A 24 -4.25 -8.15 6.65
N SER A 25 -4.30 -8.11 5.31
CA SER A 25 -5.18 -8.99 4.54
C SER A 25 -4.71 -10.44 4.50
N GLY A 26 -3.47 -10.71 4.90
CA GLY A 26 -2.84 -12.04 4.81
C GLY A 26 -2.58 -12.52 3.38
N LEU A 27 -2.80 -11.67 2.37
CA LEU A 27 -2.58 -12.00 0.96
C LEU A 27 -1.16 -11.67 0.53
N THR A 28 -0.65 -12.45 -0.42
CA THR A 28 0.54 -12.07 -1.18
C THR A 28 0.24 -10.84 -2.06
N GLN A 29 1.29 -10.11 -2.44
CA GLN A 29 1.16 -8.97 -3.37
C GLN A 29 0.48 -9.37 -4.70
N ASN A 30 0.72 -10.59 -5.19
CA ASN A 30 0.10 -11.08 -6.42
C ASN A 30 -1.40 -11.34 -6.26
N GLU A 31 -1.83 -11.90 -5.12
CA GLU A 31 -3.24 -12.12 -4.82
C GLU A 31 -3.98 -10.80 -4.61
N ALA A 32 -3.39 -9.88 -3.86
CA ALA A 32 -3.93 -8.53 -3.69
C ALA A 32 -4.07 -7.82 -5.05
N LEU A 33 -3.06 -7.91 -5.91
CA LEU A 33 -3.11 -7.38 -7.27
C LEU A 33 -4.18 -8.05 -8.12
N ALA A 34 -4.34 -9.38 -8.03
CA ALA A 34 -5.35 -10.11 -8.78
C ALA A 34 -6.77 -9.70 -8.35
N ARG A 35 -7.02 -9.57 -7.04
CA ARG A 35 -8.28 -9.05 -6.50
C ARG A 35 -8.53 -7.61 -6.93
N PHE A 36 -7.51 -6.76 -6.87
CA PHE A 36 -7.59 -5.40 -7.37
C PHE A 36 -7.96 -5.38 -8.86
N ASN A 37 -7.26 -6.12 -9.71
CA ASN A 37 -7.51 -6.09 -11.15
C ASN A 37 -8.80 -6.77 -11.59
N ARG A 38 -9.47 -7.53 -10.70
CA ARG A 38 -10.71 -8.23 -11.03
C ARG A 38 -11.80 -7.23 -11.47
N GLY A 39 -12.35 -7.47 -12.66
CA GLY A 39 -13.42 -6.64 -13.23
C GLY A 39 -13.00 -5.25 -13.73
N GLN A 40 -11.70 -4.91 -13.71
CA GLN A 40 -11.23 -3.63 -14.25
C GLN A 40 -10.95 -3.74 -15.75
N ALA A 41 -11.37 -2.71 -16.51
CA ALA A 41 -11.03 -2.59 -17.94
C ALA A 41 -9.52 -2.31 -18.15
N ARG A 42 -8.91 -1.50 -17.28
CA ARG A 42 -7.46 -1.25 -17.26
C ARG A 42 -6.86 -1.87 -16.00
N LYS A 43 -5.95 -2.82 -16.20
CA LYS A 43 -5.29 -3.54 -15.11
C LYS A 43 -4.02 -2.82 -14.66
N MET A 44 -3.82 -2.75 -13.35
CA MET A 44 -2.54 -2.35 -12.76
C MET A 44 -1.50 -3.44 -13.00
N ALA A 45 -0.31 -3.05 -13.46
CA ALA A 45 0.81 -3.97 -13.61
C ALA A 45 1.45 -4.27 -12.24
N LEU A 46 2.00 -5.48 -12.08
CA LEU A 46 2.73 -5.85 -10.86
C LEU A 46 3.90 -4.92 -10.57
N ARG A 47 4.62 -4.46 -11.62
CA ARG A 47 5.71 -3.49 -11.45
C ARG A 47 5.24 -2.21 -10.76
N THR A 48 4.03 -1.74 -11.09
CA THR A 48 3.46 -0.51 -10.53
C THR A 48 3.14 -0.70 -9.07
N LEU A 49 2.53 -1.84 -8.71
CA LEU A 49 2.30 -2.18 -7.31
C LEU A 49 3.63 -2.26 -6.52
N LYS A 50 4.66 -2.88 -7.10
CA LYS A 50 5.99 -2.95 -6.47
C LYS A 50 6.64 -1.56 -6.28
N SER A 51 6.46 -0.63 -7.22
CA SER A 51 6.91 0.76 -7.04
C SER A 51 6.18 1.46 -5.88
N TYR A 52 4.90 1.17 -5.66
CA TYR A 52 4.19 1.70 -4.49
C TYR A 52 4.71 1.08 -3.19
N LEU A 53 4.99 -0.22 -3.20
CA LEU A 53 5.43 -0.97 -2.01
C LEU A 53 6.95 -0.89 -1.75
N ALA A 54 7.70 -0.16 -2.56
CA ALA A 54 9.16 -0.01 -2.38
C ALA A 54 9.50 0.71 -1.06
N SER A 55 10.72 0.48 -0.55
CA SER A 55 11.21 1.15 0.66
C SER A 55 11.27 2.67 0.47
N ARG A 56 11.09 3.44 1.55
CA ARG A 56 11.05 4.92 1.52
C ARG A 56 12.25 5.54 0.79
N ASP A 57 13.44 4.96 0.94
CA ASP A 57 14.69 5.44 0.32
C ASP A 57 14.92 4.92 -1.12
N ALA A 58 14.04 4.06 -1.64
CA ALA A 58 14.19 3.53 -2.98
C ALA A 58 13.88 4.61 -4.03
N LYS A 59 14.81 4.81 -4.98
CA LYS A 59 14.63 5.72 -6.13
C LYS A 59 13.42 5.37 -7.00
N THR A 60 12.98 4.11 -6.96
CA THR A 60 11.83 3.60 -7.72
C THR A 60 10.50 3.73 -6.98
N ARG A 61 10.52 4.24 -5.73
CA ARG A 61 9.32 4.42 -4.93
C ARG A 61 8.48 5.55 -5.49
N ILE A 62 7.19 5.27 -5.61
CA ILE A 62 6.18 6.25 -6.01
C ILE A 62 5.05 6.17 -4.99
N ASN A 63 4.51 7.31 -4.58
CA ASN A 63 3.33 7.31 -3.72
C ASN A 63 2.09 6.93 -4.53
N CYS A 64 1.30 5.98 -4.05
CA CYS A 64 0.02 5.70 -4.67
C CYS A 64 -0.99 6.83 -4.38
N SER A 65 -1.96 7.04 -5.28
CA SER A 65 -3.05 7.99 -5.03
C SER A 65 -4.05 7.40 -4.03
N ASP A 66 -4.76 8.25 -3.27
CA ASP A 66 -5.80 7.80 -2.33
C ASP A 66 -6.86 6.90 -2.99
N ALA A 67 -7.26 7.18 -4.22
CA ALA A 67 -8.23 6.35 -4.96
C ALA A 67 -7.78 4.88 -5.14
N ILE A 68 -6.47 4.64 -5.26
CA ILE A 68 -5.91 3.28 -5.33
C ILE A 68 -6.00 2.63 -3.95
N LEU A 69 -5.63 3.35 -2.89
CA LEU A 69 -5.68 2.88 -1.51
C LEU A 69 -7.11 2.53 -1.08
N GLU A 70 -8.07 3.43 -1.33
CA GLU A 70 -9.49 3.22 -1.03
C GLU A 70 -10.05 2.00 -1.75
N ARG A 71 -9.73 1.87 -3.04
CA ARG A 71 -10.19 0.72 -3.81
C ARG A 71 -9.54 -0.57 -3.32
N MET A 72 -8.24 -0.56 -3.02
CA MET A 72 -7.56 -1.72 -2.44
C MET A 72 -8.23 -2.13 -1.13
N ARG A 73 -8.53 -1.17 -0.25
CA ARG A 73 -9.23 -1.42 1.01
C ARG A 73 -10.59 -2.09 0.79
N LYS A 74 -11.33 -1.66 -0.22
CA LYS A 74 -12.62 -2.26 -0.58
C LYS A 74 -12.48 -3.71 -1.04
N VAL A 75 -11.53 -4.01 -1.93
CA VAL A 75 -11.40 -5.37 -2.51
C VAL A 75 -10.76 -6.38 -1.55
N LEU A 76 -9.97 -5.92 -0.58
CA LEU A 76 -9.32 -6.80 0.40
C LEU A 76 -10.21 -7.13 1.60
N ARG A 77 -11.14 -6.24 1.97
CA ARG A 77 -12.13 -6.49 3.05
C ARG A 77 -13.25 -7.47 2.68
N GLN A 78 -13.43 -7.80 1.41
CA GLN A 78 -14.51 -8.70 0.94
C GLN A 78 -14.20 -10.20 1.13
N THR A 79 -13.49 -10.56 2.20
CA THR A 79 -13.15 -11.97 2.49
C THR A 79 -14.13 -12.55 3.49
#